data_AF-A0A7I8ER36-F1
#
_entry.id   AF-A0A7I8ER36-F1
#
_cell.length_a   1.000
_cell.length_b   1.000
_cell.length_c   1.000
_cell.angle_alpha   90.00
_cell.angle_beta   90.00
_cell.angle_gamma   90.00
#
_symmetry.space_group_name_H-M   'P 1'
#
loop_
_entity.id
_entity.type
_entity.pdbx_description
1 polymer ?
#
loop_
_entity_poly.entity_id
_entity_poly.type
_entity_poly.pdbx_seq_one_letter_code
_entity_poly.pdbx_strand_id
1 'polypeptide(L)'
;MSETKRAYRYRFYPTDEQSTILAQTFGCVRFVYNDGLQTRSLAYKERGEKLSYGDLSARLPHLKQTYPWLADVSSVPLQQALRHLNTAFENFFAGRARYPRFKCKQNKQSATYVCM
;
A
#
# COMPACT_ATOMS: atom_id res chain seq x y z
N MET A 1 24.04 -26.09 -0.56
CA MET A 1 23.23 -26.05 0.68
C MET A 1 22.00 -25.20 0.40
N SER A 2 20.78 -25.76 0.50
CA SER A 2 19.56 -24.97 0.27
C SER A 2 19.27 -24.09 1.49
N GLU A 3 19.18 -22.78 1.28
CA GLU A 3 18.80 -21.82 2.31
C GLU A 3 17.39 -22.13 2.85
N THR A 4 17.28 -22.44 4.14
CA THR A 4 15.99 -22.72 4.78
C THR A 4 15.33 -21.41 5.19
N LYS A 5 14.27 -21.00 4.47
CA LYS A 5 13.47 -19.83 4.82
C LYS A 5 12.60 -20.13 6.04
N ARG A 6 12.68 -19.30 7.08
CA ARG A 6 11.87 -19.41 8.30
C ARG A 6 10.90 -18.24 8.42
N ALA A 7 9.69 -18.50 8.92
CA ALA A 7 8.69 -17.48 9.20
C ALA A 7 8.22 -17.61 10.66
N TYR A 8 8.11 -16.48 11.35
CA TYR A 8 7.66 -16.43 12.74
C TYR A 8 6.37 -15.60 12.84
N ARG A 9 5.44 -16.03 13.69
CA ARG A 9 4.18 -15.33 13.94
C ARG A 9 4.01 -15.11 15.43
N TYR A 10 3.88 -13.85 15.82
CA TYR A 10 3.72 -13.44 17.21
C TYR A 10 2.41 -12.69 17.40
N ARG A 11 1.87 -12.77 18.62
CA ARG A 11 0.78 -11.89 19.08
C ARG A 11 1.40 -10.75 19.85
N PHE A 12 0.97 -9.54 19.54
CA PHE A 12 1.46 -8.31 20.15
C PHE A 12 0.31 -7.58 20.85
N TYR A 13 0.61 -6.97 21.99
CA TYR A 13 -0.33 -6.18 22.79
C TYR A 13 0.25 -4.75 22.89
N PRO A 14 -0.17 -3.83 22.01
CA PRO A 14 0.36 -2.48 21.97
C PRO A 14 -0.06 -1.68 23.21
N THR A 15 0.79 -0.73 23.61
CA THR A 15 0.39 0.38 24.48
C THR A 15 -0.55 1.34 23.73
N ASP A 16 -1.23 2.24 24.44
CA ASP A 16 -2.15 3.21 23.82
C ASP A 16 -1.45 4.09 22.76
N GLU A 17 -0.23 4.53 23.05
CA GLU A 17 0.61 5.29 22.11
C GLU A 17 0.93 4.48 20.85
N GLN A 18 1.38 3.24 21.03
CA GLN A 18 1.67 2.33 19.92
C GLN A 18 0.43 2.03 19.09
N SER A 19 -0.73 1.88 19.74
CA SER A 19 -2.01 1.65 19.06
C SER A 19 -2.38 2.82 18.14
N THR A 20 -2.10 4.05 18.59
CA THR A 20 -2.34 5.28 17.83
C THR A 20 -1.45 5.34 16.59
N ILE A 21 -0.15 5.06 16.75
CA ILE A 21 0.82 5.03 15.64
C ILE A 21 0.44 3.95 14.61
N LEU A 22 0.02 2.77 15.07
CA LEU A 22 -0.45 1.70 14.19
C LEU A 22 -1.71 2.11 13.43
N ALA A 23 -2.68 2.73 14.11
CA ALA A 23 -3.91 3.21 13.48
C ALA A 23 -3.63 4.27 12.40
N GLN A 24 -2.73 5.23 12.69
CA GLN A 24 -2.25 6.22 11.72
C GLN A 24 -1.58 5.55 10.53
N THR A 25 -0.66 4.61 10.77
CA THR A 25 0.04 3.86 9.72
C THR A 25 -0.95 3.13 8.82
N PHE A 26 -1.93 2.42 9.40
CA PHE A 26 -2.96 1.73 8.62
C PHE A 26 -3.83 2.69 7.81
N GLY A 27 -4.16 3.86 8.38
CA GLY A 27 -4.85 4.93 7.68
C GLY A 27 -4.09 5.40 6.45
N CYS A 28 -2.79 5.68 6.61
CA CYS A 28 -1.93 6.15 5.54
C CYS A 28 -1.73 5.12 4.44
N VAL A 29 -1.45 3.87 4.80
CA VAL A 29 -1.32 2.74 3.85
C VAL A 29 -2.61 2.55 3.05
N ARG A 30 -3.77 2.62 3.72
CA ARG A 30 -5.08 2.51 3.08
C ARG A 30 -5.32 3.65 2.10
N PHE A 31 -5.00 4.89 2.50
CA PHE A 31 -5.15 6.06 1.66
C PHE A 31 -4.28 5.97 0.40
N VAL A 32 -2.99 5.71 0.54
CA VAL A 32 -2.05 5.61 -0.59
C VAL A 32 -2.45 4.50 -1.56
N TYR A 33 -2.90 3.34 -1.05
CA TYR A 33 -3.43 2.28 -1.90
C TYR A 33 -4.65 2.73 -2.71
N ASN A 34 -5.60 3.40 -2.06
CA ASN A 34 -6.83 3.86 -2.69
C ASN A 34 -6.56 4.97 -3.71
N ASP A 35 -5.70 5.95 -3.39
CA ASP A 35 -5.27 7.00 -4.32
C ASP A 35 -4.59 6.40 -5.57
N GLY A 36 -3.68 5.44 -5.36
CA GLY A 36 -3.02 4.74 -6.46
C GLY A 36 -4.01 3.98 -7.36
N LEU A 37 -4.98 3.29 -6.75
CA LEU A 37 -6.03 2.58 -7.49
C LEU A 37 -6.90 3.56 -8.29
N GLN A 38 -7.31 4.67 -7.68
CA GLN A 38 -8.11 5.69 -8.35
C GLN A 38 -7.35 6.31 -9.53
N THR A 39 -6.10 6.73 -9.29
CA THR A 39 -5.26 7.35 -10.33
C THR A 39 -5.07 6.42 -11.51
N ARG A 40 -4.72 5.15 -11.26
CA ARG A 40 -4.52 4.16 -12.33
C ARG A 40 -5.81 3.86 -13.09
N SER A 41 -6.94 3.76 -12.37
CA SER A 41 -8.26 3.53 -13.00
C SER A 41 -8.69 4.72 -13.86
N LEU A 42 -8.46 5.96 -13.39
CA LEU A 42 -8.78 7.20 -14.10
C LEU A 42 -7.91 7.35 -15.35
N ALA A 43 -6.59 7.20 -15.21
CA ALA A 43 -5.65 7.29 -16.33
C ALA A 43 -6.00 6.30 -17.46
N TYR A 44 -6.38 5.07 -17.09
CA TYR A 44 -6.82 4.09 -18.06
C TYR A 44 -8.17 4.47 -18.72
N LYS A 45 -9.14 4.96 -17.94
CA LYS A 45 -10.45 5.34 -18.45
C LYS A 45 -10.40 6.55 -19.39
N GLU A 46 -9.59 7.55 -19.06
CA GLU A 46 -9.53 8.82 -19.79
C GLU A 46 -8.52 8.80 -20.95
N ARG A 47 -7.35 8.19 -20.73
CA ARG A 47 -6.22 8.25 -21.67
C ARG A 47 -5.81 6.89 -22.23
N GLY A 48 -6.39 5.79 -21.74
CA GLY A 48 -5.96 4.43 -22.09
C GLY A 48 -4.58 4.06 -21.53
N GLU A 49 -4.01 4.89 -20.66
CA GLU A 49 -2.64 4.72 -20.15
C GLU A 49 -2.56 3.67 -19.04
N LYS A 50 -1.50 2.87 -19.09
CA LYS A 50 -1.18 1.89 -18.05
C LYS A 50 -0.08 2.43 -17.14
N LEU A 51 -0.47 3.01 -16.00
CA LEU A 51 0.49 3.46 -15.00
C LEU A 51 1.18 2.28 -14.32
N SER A 52 2.50 2.38 -14.19
CA SER A 52 3.37 1.43 -13.49
C SER A 52 3.49 1.78 -12.00
N TYR A 53 4.14 0.88 -11.24
CA TYR A 53 4.55 1.19 -9.86
C TYR A 53 5.46 2.43 -9.80
N GLY A 54 6.37 2.58 -10.76
CA GLY A 54 7.31 3.71 -10.81
C GLY A 54 6.57 5.05 -10.89
N ASP A 55 5.55 5.13 -11.75
CA ASP A 55 4.75 6.35 -11.94
C ASP A 55 3.98 6.72 -10.67
N LEU A 56 3.39 5.72 -9.99
CA LEU A 56 2.68 5.96 -8.73
C LEU A 56 3.65 6.32 -7.59
N SER A 57 4.82 5.69 -7.54
CA SER A 57 5.84 5.99 -6.53
C SER A 57 6.44 7.39 -6.71
N ALA A 58 6.62 7.83 -7.95
CA ALA A 58 7.10 9.18 -8.26
C ALA A 58 6.12 10.28 -7.83
N ARG A 59 4.82 9.96 -7.71
CA ARG A 59 3.78 10.88 -7.20
C ARG A 59 3.77 10.98 -5.68
N LEU A 60 4.37 10.03 -4.96
CA LEU A 60 4.33 9.98 -3.49
C LEU A 60 4.92 11.23 -2.81
N PRO A 61 6.04 11.83 -3.27
CA PRO A 61 6.55 13.07 -2.70
C PRO A 61 5.56 14.23 -2.81
N HIS A 62 4.89 14.38 -3.97
CA HIS A 62 3.86 15.40 -4.16
C HIS A 62 2.65 15.13 -3.24
N LEU A 63 2.24 13.87 -3.13
CA LEU A 63 1.14 13.49 -2.25
C LEU A 63 1.44 13.84 -0.78
N LYS A 64 2.69 13.69 -0.33
CA LYS A 64 3.12 14.10 1.01
C LYS A 64 3.11 15.61 1.22
N GLN A 65 3.30 16.41 0.17
CA GLN A 65 3.18 17.87 0.26
C GLN A 65 1.71 18.28 0.40
N THR A 66 0.80 17.65 -0.35
CA THR A 66 -0.64 17.91 -0.26
C THR A 66 -1.24 17.40 1.04
N TYR A 67 -0.75 16.26 1.54
CA TYR A 67 -1.24 15.59 2.74
C TYR A 67 -0.08 15.38 3.74
N PRO A 68 0.25 16.41 4.55
CA PRO A 68 1.41 16.37 5.44
C PRO A 68 1.43 15.21 6.43
N TRP A 69 0.26 14.73 6.86
CA TRP A 69 0.10 13.58 7.75
C TRP A 69 0.64 12.26 7.16
N LEU A 70 0.91 12.17 5.85
CA LEU A 70 1.63 11.05 5.23
C LEU A 70 3.13 11.07 5.52
N ALA A 71 3.68 12.20 5.95
CA ALA A 71 5.08 12.34 6.34
C ALA A 71 5.33 11.86 7.78
N ASP A 72 4.29 11.85 8.63
CA ASP A 72 4.36 11.40 10.03
C ASP A 72 4.61 9.90 10.17
N VAL A 73 4.37 9.13 9.10
CA VAL A 73 4.59 7.68 9.05
C VAL A 73 5.79 7.33 8.18
N SER A 74 6.39 6.17 8.46
CA SER A 74 7.47 5.62 7.64
C SER A 74 7.06 5.52 6.16
N SER A 75 7.98 5.88 5.25
CA SER A 75 7.77 5.78 3.80
C SER A 75 7.70 4.34 3.29
N VAL A 76 8.32 3.39 4.00
CA VAL A 76 8.40 1.98 3.62
C VAL A 76 7.00 1.34 3.44
N PRO A 77 6.09 1.39 4.44
CA PRO A 77 4.76 0.82 4.28
C PRO A 77 3.92 1.52 3.19
N LEU A 78 4.17 2.80 2.91
CA LEU A 78 3.49 3.53 1.83
C LEU A 78 3.91 3.00 0.45
N GLN A 79 5.21 2.85 0.22
CA GLN A 79 5.74 2.26 -1.01
C GLN A 79 5.26 0.80 -1.16
N GLN A 80 5.26 0.05 -0.06
CA GLN A 80 4.79 -1.33 -0.08
C GLN A 80 3.28 -1.44 -0.38
N ALA A 81 2.48 -0.44 -0.01
CA ALA A 81 1.07 -0.36 -0.40
C ALA A 81 0.91 -0.29 -1.93
N LEU A 82 1.75 0.52 -2.60
CA LEU A 82 1.77 0.64 -4.06
C LEU A 82 2.29 -0.64 -4.73
N ARG A 83 3.26 -1.34 -4.12
CA ARG A 83 3.71 -2.66 -4.59
C ARG A 83 2.60 -3.70 -4.52
N HIS A 84 1.87 -3.75 -3.41
CA HIS A 84 0.71 -4.63 -3.26
C HIS A 84 -0.37 -4.33 -4.31
N LEU A 85 -0.60 -3.05 -4.62
CA LEU A 85 -1.49 -2.66 -5.72
C LEU A 85 -0.99 -3.17 -7.07
N ASN A 86 0.31 -3.05 -7.34
CA ASN A 86 0.89 -3.54 -8.59
C ASN A 86 0.72 -5.06 -8.74
N THR A 87 1.02 -5.84 -7.69
CA THR A 87 0.79 -7.30 -7.69
C THR A 87 -0.70 -7.65 -7.85
N ALA A 88 -1.62 -6.85 -7.29
CA ALA A 88 -3.05 -7.06 -7.50
C ALA A 88 -3.45 -6.89 -8.98
N PHE A 89 -2.88 -5.89 -9.67
CA PHE A 89 -3.09 -5.72 -11.11
C PHE A 89 -2.42 -6.82 -11.93
N GLU A 90 -1.20 -7.25 -11.60
CA GLU A 90 -0.54 -8.38 -12.26
C GLU A 90 -1.39 -9.65 -12.19
N ASN A 91 -1.95 -9.95 -11.01
CA ASN A 91 -2.84 -11.10 -10.83
C ASN A 91 -4.17 -10.95 -11.59
N PHE A 92 -4.69 -9.72 -11.70
CA PHE A 92 -5.88 -9.43 -12.49
C PHE A 92 -5.63 -9.69 -13.98
N PHE A 93 -4.54 -9.17 -14.54
CA PHE A 93 -4.19 -9.38 -15.95
C PHE A 93 -3.82 -10.85 -16.25
N ALA A 94 -3.27 -11.57 -15.27
CA ALA A 94 -3.02 -13.01 -15.37
C ALA A 94 -4.30 -13.87 -15.20
N GLY A 95 -5.48 -13.28 -15.01
CA GLY A 95 -6.74 -14.01 -14.81
C GLY A 95 -6.84 -14.77 -13.47
N ARG A 96 -5.93 -14.52 -12.53
CA ARG A 96 -5.87 -15.20 -11.21
C ARG A 96 -6.71 -14.50 -10.14
N ALA A 97 -7.04 -13.23 -10.36
CA ALA A 97 -7.80 -12.40 -9.43
C ALA A 97 -8.79 -11.50 -10.16
N ARG A 98 -9.80 -11.02 -9.43
CA ARG A 98 -10.72 -9.98 -9.92
C ARG A 98 -10.06 -8.60 -9.85
N TYR A 99 -10.70 -7.62 -10.49
CA TYR A 99 -10.22 -6.24 -10.46
C TYR A 99 -9.99 -5.73 -9.02
N PRO A 100 -8.88 -5.03 -8.74
CA PRO A 100 -8.59 -4.53 -7.40
C PRO A 100 -9.69 -3.61 -6.87
N ARG A 101 -10.07 -3.77 -5.60
CA ARG A 101 -11.10 -2.96 -4.96
C ARG A 101 -10.49 -1.96 -3.98
N PHE A 102 -11.22 -0.86 -3.75
CA PHE A 102 -10.90 0.08 -2.68
C PHE A 102 -10.89 -0.62 -1.31
N LYS A 103 -9.92 -0.26 -0.48
CA LYS A 103 -9.81 -0.72 0.90
C LYS A 103 -10.68 0.13 1.82
N CYS A 104 -11.43 -0.51 2.71
CA CYS A 104 -12.20 0.15 3.76
C CYS A 104 -11.54 0.01 5.15
N LYS A 105 -11.96 0.85 6.10
CA LYS A 105 -11.41 0.88 7.47
C LYS A 105 -11.87 -0.33 8.30
N GLN A 106 -13.06 -0.84 8.02
CA GLN A 106 -13.71 -1.93 8.76
C GLN A 106 -13.11 -3.30 8.44
N ASN A 107 -12.45 -3.44 7.28
CA ASN A 107 -11.76 -4.67 6.92
C ASN A 107 -10.44 -4.84 7.70
N LYS A 108 -9.84 -6.02 7.58
CA LYS A 108 -8.51 -6.31 8.13
C LYS A 108 -7.50 -5.25 7.68
N GLN A 109 -6.90 -4.56 8.65
CA GLN A 109 -5.81 -3.61 8.40
C GLN A 109 -4.46 -4.31 8.50
N SER A 110 -3.52 -3.89 7.66
CA SER A 110 -2.17 -4.46 7.63
C SER A 110 -1.18 -3.44 7.07
N ALA A 111 0.00 -3.38 7.68
CA ALA A 111 1.16 -2.69 7.15
C ALA A 111 2.30 -3.69 6.99
N THR A 112 3.10 -3.54 5.94
CA THR A 112 4.25 -4.40 5.66
C THR A 112 5.49 -3.53 5.69
N TYR A 113 6.44 -3.92 6.54
CA TYR A 113 7.75 -3.30 6.62
C TYR A 113 8.76 -4.24 5.98
N VAL A 114 9.64 -3.68 5.14
CA VAL A 114 10.75 -4.39 4.53
C VAL A 114 12.03 -3.62 4.85
N CYS A 115 13.10 -4.35 5.13
CA CYS A 115 14.43 -3.76 5.14
C CYS A 115 14.86 -3.69 3.67
N MET A 116 15.17 -2.50 3.16
CA MET A 116 15.84 -2.36 1.86
C MET A 116 17.33 -2.58 2.02
#